data_AF-A0A3S4T0W5-F1
#
_entry.id   AF-A0A3S4T0W5-F1
#
_cell.length_a   1.000
_cell.length_b   1.000
_cell.length_c   1.000
_cell.angle_alpha   90.00
_cell.angle_beta   90.00
_cell.angle_gamma   90.00
#
_symmetry.space_group_name_H-M   'P 1'
#
loop_
_entity.id
_entity.type
_entity.pdbx_description
1 polymer ?
#
loop_
_entity_poly.entity_id
_entity_poly.type
_entity_poly.pdbx_seq_one_letter_code
_entity_poly.pdbx_strand_id
1 'polypeptide(L)'
;MKTKYLIIAFVITALLQAAVPLKMIYDSEMTEKHGTEYRFRTTPIDPTDPFRGKYITLDFEAEAVTTQDTTWVRNEKVYASLGKDSLGFATITNVSREKPSDKTDYVATKVGYYYGRDLHIDLPFERFYMEESKAYEAETAYREYNLAAVKFMPAYAIVAVKDGNAVLKNVIIDGIPMKEYVLKQREKSK
;
A
#
# COMPACT_ATOMS: atom_id res chain seq x y z
N MET A 1 -26.18 8.95 -43.39
CA MET A 1 -25.60 7.61 -43.10
C MET A 1 -24.22 7.69 -42.45
N LYS A 2 -23.27 8.50 -42.98
CA LYS A 2 -21.91 8.66 -42.41
C LYS A 2 -21.89 9.08 -40.92
N THR A 3 -22.76 9.99 -40.51
CA THR A 3 -22.85 10.45 -39.11
C THR A 3 -23.27 9.35 -38.13
N LYS A 4 -24.11 8.38 -38.55
CA LYS A 4 -24.51 7.25 -37.69
C LYS A 4 -23.33 6.34 -37.39
N TYR A 5 -22.51 6.03 -38.38
CA TYR A 5 -21.30 5.22 -38.20
C TYR A 5 -20.24 5.94 -37.35
N LEU A 6 -20.11 7.27 -37.51
CA LEU A 6 -19.23 8.08 -36.66
C LEU A 6 -19.67 8.08 -35.19
N ILE A 7 -20.98 8.19 -34.92
CA ILE A 7 -21.51 8.12 -33.54
C ILE A 7 -21.26 6.73 -32.95
N ILE A 8 -21.49 5.65 -33.71
CA ILE A 8 -21.23 4.28 -33.25
C ILE A 8 -19.74 4.10 -32.92
N ALA A 9 -18.83 4.55 -33.81
CA ALA A 9 -17.39 4.48 -33.56
C ALA A 9 -16.96 5.29 -32.33
N PHE A 10 -17.57 6.47 -32.13
CA PHE A 10 -17.34 7.30 -30.95
C PHE A 10 -17.77 6.59 -29.66
N VAL A 11 -18.98 6.01 -29.63
CA VAL A 11 -19.48 5.27 -28.46
C VAL A 11 -18.60 4.07 -28.14
N ILE A 12 -18.20 3.28 -29.15
CA ILE A 12 -17.28 2.15 -28.95
C ILE A 12 -15.96 2.62 -28.35
N THR A 13 -15.38 3.70 -28.89
CA THR A 13 -14.14 4.27 -28.38
C THR A 13 -14.28 4.76 -26.93
N ALA A 14 -15.38 5.46 -26.61
CA ALA A 14 -15.65 5.91 -25.25
C ALA A 14 -15.81 4.74 -24.27
N LEU A 15 -16.47 3.65 -24.67
CA LEU A 15 -16.61 2.44 -23.87
C LEU A 15 -15.25 1.75 -23.63
N LEU A 16 -14.42 1.64 -24.66
CA LEU A 16 -13.07 1.08 -24.53
C LEU A 16 -12.19 1.94 -23.60
N GLN A 17 -12.30 3.26 -23.69
CA GLN A 17 -11.60 4.19 -22.80
C GLN A 17 -12.08 4.07 -21.34
N ALA A 18 -13.38 3.88 -21.11
CA ALA A 18 -13.94 3.71 -19.77
C ALA A 18 -13.68 2.32 -19.17
N ALA A 19 -13.47 1.28 -19.99
CA ALA A 19 -13.31 -0.09 -19.52
C ALA A 19 -12.08 -0.26 -18.59
N VAL A 20 -10.97 0.40 -18.89
CA VAL A 20 -9.73 0.31 -18.08
C VAL A 20 -9.93 0.86 -16.66
N PRO A 21 -10.35 2.13 -16.45
CA PRO A 21 -10.55 2.65 -15.09
C PRO A 21 -11.69 1.94 -14.36
N LEU A 22 -12.76 1.52 -15.05
CA LEU A 22 -13.82 0.74 -14.43
C LEU A 22 -13.31 -0.61 -13.92
N LYS A 23 -12.45 -1.28 -14.69
CA LYS A 23 -11.80 -2.52 -14.26
C LYS A 23 -10.89 -2.28 -13.06
N MET A 24 -10.11 -1.20 -13.04
CA MET A 24 -9.26 -0.87 -11.88
C MET A 24 -10.08 -0.66 -10.61
N ILE A 25 -11.21 0.06 -10.69
CA ILE A 25 -12.12 0.25 -9.56
C ILE A 25 -12.70 -1.09 -9.10
N TYR A 26 -13.17 -1.90 -10.04
CA TYR A 26 -13.73 -3.21 -9.74
C TYR A 26 -12.71 -4.13 -9.06
N ASP A 27 -11.49 -4.21 -9.59
CA ASP A 27 -10.43 -5.06 -9.04
C ASP A 27 -10.03 -4.60 -7.63
N SER A 28 -9.98 -3.29 -7.36
CA SER A 28 -9.75 -2.72 -6.02
C SER A 28 -10.89 -3.03 -5.04
N GLU A 29 -12.14 -2.82 -5.44
CA GLU A 29 -13.32 -3.16 -4.61
C GLU A 29 -13.40 -4.64 -4.27
N MET A 30 -13.11 -5.51 -5.25
CA MET A 30 -13.06 -6.96 -5.04
C MET A 30 -11.90 -7.36 -4.13
N THR A 31 -10.77 -6.66 -4.21
CA THR A 31 -9.61 -6.89 -3.33
C THR A 31 -9.94 -6.47 -1.90
N GLU A 32 -10.56 -5.31 -1.71
CA GLU A 32 -10.93 -4.81 -0.38
C GLU A 32 -11.95 -5.71 0.34
N LYS A 33 -12.94 -6.23 -0.41
CA LYS A 33 -14.06 -7.04 0.13
C LYS A 33 -13.74 -8.52 0.25
N HIS A 34 -12.98 -9.07 -0.68
CA HIS A 34 -12.75 -10.53 -0.80
C HIS A 34 -11.28 -10.94 -0.76
N GLY A 35 -10.36 -10.00 -0.61
CA GLY A 35 -8.93 -10.29 -0.45
C GLY A 35 -8.57 -10.78 0.94
N THR A 36 -7.42 -11.44 1.02
CA THR A 36 -6.83 -11.88 2.30
C THR A 36 -6.24 -10.67 3.03
N GLU A 37 -6.57 -10.49 4.30
CA GLU A 37 -6.02 -9.41 5.11
C GLU A 37 -4.64 -9.75 5.71
N TYR A 38 -3.73 -8.80 5.58
CA TYR A 38 -2.36 -8.83 6.06
C TYR A 38 -2.06 -7.60 6.91
N ARG A 39 -1.23 -7.78 7.95
CA ARG A 39 -0.81 -6.71 8.86
C ARG A 39 0.63 -6.34 8.54
N PHE A 40 0.88 -5.21 7.89
CA PHE A 40 2.23 -4.75 7.55
C PHE A 40 2.75 -3.82 8.63
N ARG A 41 3.92 -4.12 9.20
CA ARG A 41 4.57 -3.21 10.16
C ARG A 41 5.05 -1.96 9.45
N THR A 42 4.74 -0.82 10.04
CA THR A 42 5.10 0.48 9.48
C THR A 42 6.34 1.04 10.17
N THR A 43 7.19 1.75 9.44
CA THR A 43 8.40 2.40 9.95
C THR A 43 8.22 3.93 10.03
N PRO A 44 8.94 4.62 10.94
CA PRO A 44 8.89 6.07 11.02
C PRO A 44 9.37 6.71 9.72
N ILE A 45 8.63 7.70 9.22
CA ILE A 45 9.01 8.53 8.06
C ILE A 45 9.15 9.99 8.51
N ASP A 46 10.05 10.72 7.86
CA ASP A 46 10.18 12.18 7.99
C ASP A 46 9.02 12.89 7.26
N PRO A 47 8.29 13.83 7.90
CA PRO A 47 7.07 14.39 7.34
C PRO A 47 7.24 15.00 5.95
N THR A 48 6.24 14.82 5.10
CA THR A 48 6.30 15.28 3.71
C THR A 48 5.73 16.69 3.48
N ASP A 49 6.32 17.33 2.47
CA ASP A 49 6.08 18.67 1.95
C ASP A 49 4.60 19.13 1.88
N PRO A 50 4.27 20.36 2.33
CA PRO A 50 2.90 20.90 2.40
C PRO A 50 2.15 21.03 1.06
N PHE A 51 2.80 20.80 -0.09
CA PHE A 51 2.21 21.04 -1.42
C PHE A 51 1.69 19.79 -2.16
N ARG A 52 1.88 18.56 -1.66
CA ARG A 52 1.55 17.31 -2.41
C ARG A 52 0.18 16.67 -2.11
N GLY A 53 -0.67 17.37 -1.37
CA GLY A 53 -1.95 16.83 -0.86
C GLY A 53 -1.78 16.16 0.50
N LYS A 54 -2.88 16.00 1.25
CA LYS A 54 -2.85 15.62 2.67
C LYS A 54 -3.15 14.13 2.89
N TYR A 55 -2.12 13.31 2.75
CA TYR A 55 -2.12 11.89 3.09
C TYR A 55 -0.97 11.61 4.05
N ILE A 56 -1.04 10.51 4.79
CA ILE A 56 0.11 10.01 5.55
C ILE A 56 0.91 9.11 4.62
N THR A 57 2.20 9.40 4.48
CA THR A 57 3.15 8.50 3.81
C THR A 57 3.49 7.37 4.78
N LEU A 58 3.46 6.14 4.29
CA LEU A 58 3.78 4.92 5.01
C LEU A 58 5.00 4.27 4.35
N ASP A 59 5.86 3.74 5.20
CA ASP A 59 7.04 2.94 4.85
C ASP A 59 6.91 1.66 5.66
N PHE A 60 7.42 0.56 5.12
CA PHE A 60 7.17 -0.76 5.67
C PHE A 60 8.46 -1.54 5.84
N GLU A 61 8.59 -2.22 6.99
CA GLU A 61 9.72 -3.12 7.26
C GLU A 61 9.84 -4.21 6.19
N ALA A 62 8.71 -4.64 5.62
CA ALA A 62 8.63 -5.67 4.59
C ALA A 62 9.23 -5.26 3.22
N GLU A 63 9.52 -3.97 2.99
CA GLU A 63 10.10 -3.49 1.74
C GLU A 63 11.58 -3.85 1.60
N ALA A 64 12.28 -4.05 2.73
CA ALA A 64 13.67 -4.46 2.74
C ALA A 64 13.77 -6.00 2.73
N VAL A 65 14.32 -6.55 1.65
CA VAL A 65 14.48 -7.99 1.45
C VAL A 65 15.96 -8.32 1.21
N THR A 66 16.52 -9.24 1.98
CA THR A 66 17.84 -9.78 1.68
C THR A 66 17.75 -10.83 0.58
N THR A 67 18.51 -10.65 -0.50
CA THR A 67 18.52 -11.56 -1.65
C THR A 67 19.94 -12.00 -2.01
N GLN A 68 20.04 -13.17 -2.65
CA GLN A 68 21.29 -13.66 -3.22
C GLN A 68 21.42 -13.33 -4.71
N ASP A 69 20.30 -13.00 -5.38
CA ASP A 69 20.31 -12.59 -6.78
C ASP A 69 20.81 -11.14 -6.89
N THR A 70 21.85 -10.93 -7.69
CA THR A 70 22.49 -9.63 -7.90
C THR A 70 22.04 -8.91 -9.16
N THR A 71 21.05 -9.45 -9.88
CA THR A 71 20.68 -9.01 -11.24
C THR A 71 19.46 -8.07 -11.27
N TRP A 72 19.05 -7.53 -10.13
CA TRP A 72 17.87 -6.67 -10.03
C TRP A 72 18.07 -5.33 -10.74
N VAL A 73 17.06 -4.91 -11.50
CA VAL A 73 17.07 -3.63 -12.19
C VAL A 73 16.05 -2.70 -11.54
N ARG A 74 16.43 -1.44 -11.31
CA ARG A 74 15.52 -0.42 -10.78
C ARG A 74 14.28 -0.25 -11.67
N ASN A 75 13.11 -0.11 -11.05
CA ASN A 75 11.78 -0.07 -11.67
C ASN A 75 11.34 -1.35 -12.40
N GLU A 76 12.09 -2.44 -12.28
CA GLU A 76 11.67 -3.74 -12.81
C GLU A 76 10.41 -4.21 -12.08
N LYS A 77 9.41 -4.69 -12.84
CA LYS A 77 8.20 -5.27 -12.27
C LYS A 77 8.50 -6.63 -11.67
N VAL A 78 8.13 -6.81 -10.41
CA VAL A 78 8.36 -8.05 -9.65
C VAL A 78 7.10 -8.44 -8.86
N TYR A 79 7.08 -9.67 -8.37
CA TYR A 79 6.02 -10.23 -7.56
C TYR A 79 6.60 -10.64 -6.21
N ALA A 80 6.13 -9.98 -5.16
CA ALA A 80 6.53 -10.24 -3.78
C ALA A 80 5.55 -11.22 -3.14
N SER A 81 6.03 -12.42 -2.79
CA SER A 81 5.22 -13.48 -2.16
C SER A 81 5.08 -13.21 -0.66
N LEU A 82 3.85 -13.33 -0.15
CA LEU A 82 3.52 -12.98 1.23
C LEU A 82 3.57 -14.19 2.16
N GLY A 83 4.15 -13.98 3.33
CA GLY A 83 4.07 -14.87 4.49
C GLY A 83 3.56 -14.13 5.72
N LYS A 84 3.54 -14.85 6.84
CA LYS A 84 3.27 -14.27 8.17
C LYS A 84 4.37 -14.68 9.13
N ASP A 85 4.82 -13.76 9.98
CA ASP A 85 5.75 -14.05 11.07
C ASP A 85 5.05 -14.69 12.27
N SER A 86 5.81 -15.00 13.33
CA SER A 86 5.29 -15.60 14.57
C SER A 86 4.28 -14.72 15.31
N LEU A 87 4.27 -13.42 15.03
CA LEU A 87 3.36 -12.44 15.62
C LEU A 87 2.16 -12.13 14.70
N GLY A 88 2.08 -12.78 13.53
CA GLY A 88 1.00 -12.62 12.55
C GLY A 88 1.13 -11.40 11.64
N PHE A 89 2.31 -10.75 11.60
CA PHE A 89 2.60 -9.66 10.67
C PHE A 89 3.07 -10.20 9.32
N ALA A 90 2.73 -9.47 8.27
CA ALA A 90 3.08 -9.78 6.91
C ALA A 90 4.58 -9.62 6.67
N THR A 91 5.17 -10.61 6.03
CA THR A 91 6.58 -10.60 5.62
C THR A 91 6.69 -11.02 4.16
N ILE A 92 7.73 -10.53 3.48
CA ILE A 92 8.04 -11.00 2.12
C ILE A 92 8.91 -12.24 2.24
N THR A 93 8.41 -13.35 1.71
CA THR A 93 9.10 -14.64 1.75
C THR A 93 9.99 -14.85 0.53
N ASN A 94 9.59 -14.30 -0.62
CA ASN A 94 10.32 -14.39 -1.87
C ASN A 94 9.95 -13.25 -2.82
N VAL A 95 10.87 -12.85 -3.69
CA VAL A 95 10.64 -11.89 -4.78
C VAL A 95 11.00 -12.56 -6.10
N SER A 96 10.06 -12.56 -7.05
CA SER A 96 10.20 -13.23 -8.34
C SER A 96 9.82 -12.31 -9.49
N ARG A 97 10.44 -12.51 -10.66
CA ARG A 97 10.05 -11.85 -11.93
C ARG A 97 8.83 -12.52 -12.56
N GLU A 98 8.60 -13.78 -12.22
CA GLU A 98 7.47 -14.57 -12.69
C GLU A 98 6.36 -14.59 -11.65
N LYS A 99 5.11 -14.58 -12.13
CA LYS A 99 3.93 -14.63 -11.29
C LYS A 99 3.95 -15.93 -10.44
N PRO A 100 3.82 -15.86 -9.11
CA PRO A 100 3.76 -17.04 -8.24
C PRO A 100 2.56 -17.93 -8.55
N SER A 101 2.65 -19.20 -8.15
CA SER A 101 1.55 -20.18 -8.30
C SER A 101 0.26 -19.73 -7.60
N ASP A 102 -0.89 -20.19 -8.08
CA ASP A 102 -2.23 -19.77 -7.62
C ASP A 102 -2.53 -19.99 -6.12
N LYS A 103 -1.66 -20.69 -5.37
CA LYS A 103 -1.84 -20.95 -3.93
C LYS A 103 -1.08 -19.97 -3.03
N THR A 104 -0.26 -19.09 -3.59
CA THR A 104 0.57 -18.16 -2.82
C THR A 104 0.04 -16.75 -3.01
N ASP A 105 -0.37 -16.11 -1.92
CA ASP A 105 -0.72 -14.70 -1.94
C ASP A 105 0.52 -13.86 -2.26
N TYR A 106 0.36 -12.90 -3.17
CA TYR A 106 1.46 -12.06 -3.65
C TYR A 106 1.00 -10.64 -3.93
N VAL A 107 1.95 -9.71 -3.95
CA VAL A 107 1.77 -8.31 -4.35
C VAL A 107 2.58 -8.04 -5.60
N ALA A 108 1.95 -7.49 -6.63
CA ALA A 108 2.66 -6.97 -7.79
C ALA A 108 3.27 -5.60 -7.45
N THR A 109 4.57 -5.49 -7.59
CA THR A 109 5.37 -4.33 -7.15
C THR A 109 6.52 -4.09 -8.12
N LYS A 110 7.40 -3.16 -7.80
CA LYS A 110 8.60 -2.83 -8.56
C LYS A 110 9.81 -2.76 -7.65
N VAL A 111 10.98 -3.02 -8.23
CA VAL A 111 12.26 -2.80 -7.54
C VAL A 111 12.48 -1.29 -7.36
N GLY A 112 12.62 -0.84 -6.11
CA GLY A 112 12.98 0.54 -5.79
C GLY A 112 14.47 0.80 -5.97
N TYR A 113 15.30 0.00 -5.29
CA TYR A 113 16.74 -0.03 -5.47
C TYR A 113 17.32 -1.38 -5.03
N TYR A 114 18.54 -1.64 -5.48
CA TYR A 114 19.31 -2.81 -5.08
C TYR A 114 20.75 -2.39 -4.80
N TYR A 115 21.26 -2.72 -3.61
CA TYR A 115 22.64 -2.42 -3.23
C TYR A 115 23.23 -3.53 -2.36
N GLY A 116 24.40 -4.05 -2.76
CA GLY A 116 25.06 -5.14 -2.05
C GLY A 116 24.23 -6.43 -2.12
N ARG A 117 23.45 -6.72 -1.07
CA ARG A 117 22.48 -7.84 -0.97
C ARG A 117 21.09 -7.38 -0.50
N ASP A 118 20.91 -6.07 -0.35
CA ASP A 118 19.68 -5.48 0.12
C ASP A 118 18.86 -5.05 -1.09
N LEU A 119 17.75 -5.75 -1.30
CA LEU A 119 16.75 -5.43 -2.31
C LEU A 119 15.63 -4.66 -1.62
N HIS A 120 15.37 -3.46 -2.12
CA HIS A 120 14.23 -2.67 -1.73
C HIS A 120 13.16 -2.72 -2.82
N ILE A 121 11.92 -3.03 -2.43
CA ILE A 121 10.74 -3.05 -3.30
C ILE A 121 9.76 -1.95 -2.90
N ASP A 122 9.08 -1.34 -3.87
CA ASP A 122 8.14 -0.25 -3.62
C ASP A 122 6.72 -0.80 -3.49
N LEU A 123 6.20 -0.99 -2.28
CA LEU A 123 4.85 -1.53 -2.10
C LEU A 123 3.80 -0.54 -2.63
N PRO A 124 2.78 -0.98 -3.39
CA PRO A 124 1.88 -0.06 -4.09
C PRO A 124 0.86 0.66 -3.17
N PHE A 125 1.07 0.65 -1.86
CA PHE A 125 0.10 1.10 -0.84
C PHE A 125 0.73 1.97 0.26
N GLU A 126 1.69 2.81 -0.12
CA GLU A 126 2.42 3.75 0.75
C GLU A 126 1.59 4.97 1.22
N ARG A 127 0.34 5.16 0.76
CA ARG A 127 -0.42 6.40 1.02
C ARG A 127 -1.75 6.12 1.70
N PHE A 128 -1.92 6.70 2.89
CA PHE A 128 -3.19 6.67 3.61
C PHE A 128 -3.91 8.03 3.53
N TYR A 129 -5.00 8.07 2.77
CA TYR A 129 -5.79 9.29 2.57
C TYR A 129 -6.76 9.52 3.74
N MET A 130 -6.84 10.77 4.20
CA MET A 130 -7.78 11.18 5.24
C MET A 130 -8.22 12.64 5.09
N GLU A 131 -9.18 13.07 5.92
CA GLU A 131 -9.67 14.45 5.92
C GLU A 131 -8.54 15.43 6.19
N GLU A 132 -8.44 16.49 5.37
CA GLU A 132 -7.36 17.48 5.40
C GLU A 132 -7.18 18.11 6.77
N SER A 133 -8.27 18.41 7.48
CA SER A 133 -8.18 19.03 8.80
C SER A 133 -7.37 18.15 9.76
N LYS A 134 -7.46 16.81 9.61
CA LYS A 134 -6.92 15.79 10.51
C LYS A 134 -5.53 15.29 10.15
N ALA A 135 -5.09 15.49 8.91
CA ALA A 135 -3.88 14.86 8.38
C ALA A 135 -2.59 15.23 9.13
N TYR A 136 -2.41 16.51 9.50
CA TYR A 136 -1.20 16.96 10.22
C TYR A 136 -1.07 16.34 11.61
N GLU A 137 -2.19 16.26 12.34
CA GLU A 137 -2.23 15.62 13.66
C GLU A 137 -1.96 14.11 13.54
N ALA A 138 -2.48 13.48 12.47
CA ALA A 138 -2.29 12.07 12.20
C ALA A 138 -0.83 11.72 11.89
N GLU A 139 -0.18 12.53 11.06
CA GLU A 139 1.23 12.36 10.70
C GLU A 139 2.15 12.62 11.90
N THR A 140 1.86 13.68 12.68
CA THR A 140 2.60 13.98 13.92
C THR A 140 2.46 12.84 14.92
N ALA A 141 1.23 12.35 15.13
CA ALA A 141 0.94 11.20 15.98
C ALA A 141 1.67 9.92 15.53
N TYR A 142 1.62 9.63 14.23
CA TYR A 142 2.32 8.50 13.62
C TYR A 142 3.82 8.55 13.88
N ARG A 143 4.42 9.71 13.61
CA ARG A 143 5.85 9.94 13.81
C ARG A 143 6.23 9.81 15.27
N GLU A 144 5.53 10.52 16.17
CA GLU A 144 5.80 10.47 17.61
C GLU A 144 5.68 9.05 18.16
N TYR A 145 4.67 8.30 17.72
CA TYR A 145 4.48 6.91 18.14
C TYR A 145 5.64 6.02 17.68
N ASN A 146 6.04 6.12 16.41
CA ASN A 146 7.12 5.32 15.85
C ASN A 146 8.51 5.72 16.39
N LEU A 147 8.74 7.01 16.68
CA LEU A 147 9.97 7.49 17.31
C LEU A 147 10.07 7.11 18.80
N ALA A 148 8.94 6.96 19.49
CA ALA A 148 8.92 6.65 20.91
C ALA A 148 9.44 5.24 21.24
N ALA A 149 9.65 4.37 20.24
CA ALA A 149 10.45 3.12 20.19
C ALA A 149 10.50 2.16 21.41
N VAL A 150 9.73 2.39 22.45
CA VAL A 150 9.69 1.65 23.72
C VAL A 150 8.24 1.26 24.04
N LYS A 151 7.46 0.88 23.03
CA LYS A 151 6.14 0.28 23.23
C LYS A 151 6.05 -1.07 22.55
N PHE A 152 5.49 -2.02 23.29
CA PHE A 152 5.29 -3.44 22.94
C PHE A 152 4.49 -3.71 21.65
N MET A 153 4.01 -2.69 20.94
CA MET A 153 3.22 -2.82 19.71
C MET A 153 3.69 -1.81 18.65
N PRO A 154 4.22 -2.25 17.50
CA PRO A 154 4.52 -1.34 16.39
C PRO A 154 3.22 -0.87 15.73
N ALA A 155 3.23 0.35 15.16
CA ALA A 155 2.16 0.75 14.25
C ALA A 155 2.14 -0.19 13.04
N TYR A 156 0.94 -0.45 12.50
CA TYR A 156 0.80 -1.36 11.36
C TYR A 156 -0.36 -0.98 10.45
N ALA A 157 -0.21 -1.27 9.17
CA ALA A 157 -1.25 -1.16 8.17
C ALA A 157 -2.03 -2.46 8.02
N ILE A 158 -3.33 -2.35 7.79
CA ILE A 158 -4.19 -3.46 7.35
C ILE A 158 -4.34 -3.35 5.84
N VAL A 159 -3.85 -4.35 5.12
CA VAL A 159 -3.86 -4.39 3.66
C VAL A 159 -4.57 -5.67 3.21
N ALA A 160 -5.56 -5.51 2.34
CA ALA A 160 -6.20 -6.65 1.67
C ALA A 160 -5.48 -6.95 0.36
N VAL A 161 -5.19 -8.23 0.12
CA VAL A 161 -4.41 -8.67 -1.05
C VAL A 161 -5.20 -9.72 -1.82
N LYS A 162 -5.24 -9.56 -3.15
CA LYS A 162 -5.94 -10.48 -4.06
C LYS A 162 -5.35 -10.39 -5.46
N ASP A 163 -4.99 -11.52 -6.05
CA ASP A 163 -4.52 -11.63 -7.45
C ASP A 163 -3.36 -10.67 -7.82
N GLY A 164 -2.52 -10.28 -6.84
CA GLY A 164 -1.44 -9.32 -7.03
C GLY A 164 -1.82 -7.86 -6.77
N ASN A 165 -3.10 -7.56 -6.64
CA ASN A 165 -3.58 -6.26 -6.21
C ASN A 165 -3.57 -6.17 -4.68
N ALA A 166 -3.30 -4.98 -4.16
CA ALA A 166 -3.23 -4.73 -2.73
C ALA A 166 -3.88 -3.39 -2.39
N VAL A 167 -4.79 -3.40 -1.41
CA VAL A 167 -5.59 -2.23 -1.01
C VAL A 167 -5.36 -1.97 0.48
N LEU A 168 -4.86 -0.77 0.79
CA LEU A 168 -4.72 -0.28 2.17
C LEU A 168 -6.10 0.08 2.75
N LYS A 169 -6.51 -0.65 3.78
CA LYS A 169 -7.80 -0.42 4.46
C LYS A 169 -7.68 0.53 5.63
N ASN A 170 -6.62 0.39 6.42
CA ASN A 170 -6.46 1.18 7.64
C ASN A 170 -5.00 1.21 8.11
N VAL A 171 -4.71 2.16 8.98
CA VAL A 171 -3.47 2.23 9.75
C VAL A 171 -3.84 2.20 11.22
N ILE A 172 -3.20 1.33 11.99
CA ILE A 172 -3.46 1.13 13.41
C ILE A 172 -2.28 1.66 14.21
N ILE A 173 -2.56 2.52 15.17
CA ILE A 173 -1.62 3.06 16.15
C ILE A 173 -2.19 2.79 17.54
N ASP A 174 -1.40 2.18 18.43
CA ASP A 174 -1.82 1.89 19.81
C ASP A 174 -3.12 1.07 19.89
N GLY A 175 -3.34 0.19 18.92
CA GLY A 175 -4.57 -0.60 18.79
C GLY A 175 -5.80 0.18 18.31
N ILE A 176 -5.64 1.47 17.98
CA ILE A 176 -6.72 2.36 17.54
C ILE A 176 -6.55 2.68 16.04
N PRO A 177 -7.61 2.62 15.24
CA PRO A 177 -7.59 3.13 13.88
C PRO A 177 -7.14 4.59 13.81
N MET A 178 -6.26 4.92 12.87
CA MET A 178 -5.69 6.27 12.70
C MET A 178 -6.75 7.37 12.74
N LYS A 179 -7.86 7.15 12.02
CA LYS A 179 -8.98 8.11 11.95
C LYS A 179 -9.58 8.40 13.33
N GLU A 180 -9.69 7.39 14.19
CA GLU A 180 -10.20 7.53 15.56
C GLU A 180 -9.14 8.09 16.51
N TYR A 181 -7.88 7.68 16.33
CA TYR A 181 -6.77 8.16 17.13
C TYR A 181 -6.65 9.69 17.07
N VAL A 182 -6.75 10.26 15.86
CA VAL A 182 -6.73 11.71 15.65
C VAL A 182 -7.91 12.42 16.32
N LEU A 183 -9.11 11.85 16.23
CA LEU A 183 -10.28 12.41 16.91
C LEU A 183 -10.09 12.47 18.43
N LYS A 184 -9.56 11.41 19.04
CA LYS A 184 -9.26 11.36 20.48
C LYS A 184 -8.19 12.39 20.88
N GLN A 185 -7.18 12.59 20.05
CA GLN A 185 -6.15 13.61 20.30
C GLN A 185 -6.75 15.03 20.33
N ARG A 186 -7.66 15.35 19.39
CA ARG A 186 -8.35 16.66 19.36
C ARG A 186 -9.16 16.94 20.62
N GLU A 187 -9.84 15.93 21.14
CA GLU A 187 -10.65 16.07 22.35
C GLU A 187 -9.79 16.34 23.58
N LYS A 188 -8.57 15.77 23.64
CA LYS A 188 -7.63 16.01 24.74
C LYS A 188 -6.97 17.39 24.72
N SER A 189 -6.89 18.01 23.53
CA SER A 189 -6.27 19.32 23.33
C SER A 189 -7.27 20.49 23.47
N LYS A 190 -8.55 20.21 23.73
CA LYS A 190 -9.59 21.18 24.07
C LYS A 190 -9.74 21.30 25.58
#